data_AF-R7QEV6-F1
#
_entry.id   AF-R7QEV6-F1
#
_cell.length_a   1.000
_cell.length_b   1.000
_cell.length_c   1.000
_cell.angle_alpha   90.00
_cell.angle_beta   90.00
_cell.angle_gamma   90.00
#
_symmetry.space_group_name_H-M   'P 1'
#
loop_
_entity.id
_entity.type
_entity.pdbx_description
1 polymer ?
#
loop_
_entity_poly.entity_id
_entity_poly.type
_entity_poly.pdbx_seq_one_letter_code
_entity_poly.pdbx_strand_id
1 'polypeptide(L)'
;MRAIEGGYSNFDSPDNPAAVYQRGQTVRMKYTRNNHGPGGFIRLTLVAPEKMMDKNAHAKNAFYYTCWGANPQAAAANEMEADQFGFSFVGSDGEQHSHPKGYYVMDVKIPSVVPDGKYVLGWVWYGGGGGSAEGNVQQEPTPYGYFGDYWSCSYVEISGGSALESRHTPVFNNDMSGYSDVGCMSANDAPGVCSYEPCRVDSEYQAPRPFKDGNVPEDLTPEQFGGVSPAGRDATPPAETVTPMDASASENMTLTPTPPAESMAPMPTPAAESMAPMPTPATESVTPMGTAEAEYMAPMATGEVTVDRDGTSGEGEMGSSLDEMMVVGKRACRCLVAGERCWRKLAGLTGGRCVQNYAAEMQPEACGEACCLYCAEGRKGSRWLCAKEEVGAVCRI
;
A
#
# COMPACT_ATOMS: atom_id res chain seq x y z
N MET A 1 -3.83 -2.86 -0.98
CA MET A 1 -3.57 -4.18 -1.63
C MET A 1 -4.74 -4.47 -2.54
N ARG A 2 -4.52 -5.03 -3.75
CA ARG A 2 -5.58 -5.42 -4.69
C ARG A 2 -5.42 -6.91 -5.04
N ALA A 3 -6.51 -7.67 -5.04
CA ALA A 3 -6.60 -8.95 -5.75
C ALA A 3 -6.79 -8.63 -7.23
N ILE A 4 -6.19 -9.41 -8.13
CA ILE A 4 -6.21 -9.17 -9.58
C ILE A 4 -7.65 -9.38 -10.11
N GLU A 5 -8.52 -8.37 -9.93
CA GLU A 5 -9.85 -8.06 -10.52
C GLU A 5 -10.59 -7.10 -9.55
N GLY A 6 -10.92 -5.85 -9.98
CA GLY A 6 -11.64 -4.83 -9.16
C GLY A 6 -10.77 -3.83 -8.35
N GLY A 7 -10.98 -2.52 -8.55
CA GLY A 7 -10.17 -1.31 -8.21
C GLY A 7 -9.39 -1.17 -6.89
N TYR A 8 -9.07 0.06 -6.49
CA TYR A 8 -8.41 0.32 -5.20
C TYR A 8 -9.23 -0.24 -4.04
N SER A 9 -8.55 -0.63 -2.95
CA SER A 9 -9.17 -1.13 -1.72
C SER A 9 -9.90 -0.02 -0.92
N ASN A 10 -10.68 0.83 -1.59
CA ASN A 10 -11.70 1.71 -1.02
C ASN A 10 -13.05 0.98 -1.08
N PHE A 11 -13.05 -0.24 -0.58
CA PHE A 11 -14.24 -1.06 -0.43
C PHE A 11 -14.63 -0.92 1.04
N ASP A 12 -15.66 -0.11 1.27
CA ASP A 12 -15.89 0.55 2.56
C ASP A 12 -16.56 -0.34 3.63
N SER A 13 -16.97 -1.57 3.27
CA SER A 13 -17.77 -2.39 4.18
C SER A 13 -17.63 -3.91 3.96
N PRO A 14 -18.00 -4.71 4.97
CA PRO A 14 -18.13 -6.17 4.82
C PRO A 14 -19.08 -6.61 3.70
N ASP A 15 -20.07 -5.79 3.32
CA ASP A 15 -21.08 -6.13 2.32
C ASP A 15 -20.62 -5.88 0.88
N ASN A 16 -19.50 -5.20 0.71
CA ASN A 16 -18.86 -4.95 -0.58
C ASN A 16 -17.37 -5.25 -0.44
N PRO A 17 -16.97 -6.53 -0.31
CA PRO A 17 -15.57 -6.88 -0.06
C PRO A 17 -14.69 -6.54 -1.27
N ALA A 18 -13.43 -6.21 -1.00
CA ALA A 18 -12.44 -5.93 -2.04
C ALA A 18 -12.06 -7.14 -2.88
N ALA A 19 -12.24 -8.33 -2.33
CA ALA A 19 -11.94 -9.59 -2.99
C ALA A 19 -12.72 -10.73 -2.33
N VAL A 20 -13.00 -11.76 -3.12
CA VAL A 20 -13.47 -13.07 -2.65
C VAL A 20 -12.35 -14.07 -2.89
N TYR A 21 -11.94 -14.77 -1.84
CA TYR A 21 -10.92 -15.81 -1.90
C TYR A 21 -11.48 -17.17 -1.47
N GLN A 22 -10.83 -18.24 -1.91
CA GLN A 22 -11.13 -19.60 -1.50
C GLN A 22 -10.14 -20.07 -0.43
N ARG A 23 -10.60 -20.91 0.52
CA ARG A 23 -9.69 -21.61 1.44
C ARG A 23 -8.64 -22.40 0.66
N GLY A 24 -7.39 -22.30 1.10
CA GLY A 24 -6.27 -23.02 0.50
C GLY A 24 -5.77 -22.44 -0.82
N GLN A 25 -6.44 -21.41 -1.36
CA GLN A 25 -6.02 -20.73 -2.59
C GLN A 25 -4.69 -20.01 -2.39
N THR A 26 -3.78 -20.13 -3.36
CA THR A 26 -2.64 -19.22 -3.48
C THR A 26 -3.06 -17.98 -4.26
N VAL A 27 -2.90 -16.81 -3.65
CA VAL A 27 -3.20 -15.51 -4.23
C VAL A 27 -1.92 -14.72 -4.45
N ARG A 28 -1.80 -14.05 -5.60
CA ARG A 28 -0.72 -13.11 -5.85
C ARG A 28 -1.13 -11.73 -5.34
N MET A 29 -0.48 -11.28 -4.27
CA MET A 29 -0.73 -9.98 -3.67
C MET A 29 0.27 -8.96 -4.17
N LYS A 30 -0.26 -7.81 -4.63
CA LYS A 30 0.54 -6.65 -5.02
C LYS A 30 0.44 -5.58 -3.95
N TYR A 31 1.57 -4.98 -3.61
CA TYR A 31 1.63 -3.81 -2.76
C TYR A 31 2.54 -2.74 -3.36
N THR A 32 2.09 -1.50 -3.22
CA THR A 32 2.72 -0.33 -3.80
C THR A 32 4.16 -0.23 -3.33
N ARG A 33 5.07 -0.10 -4.29
CA ARG A 33 6.44 0.25 -3.99
C ARG A 33 6.50 1.76 -3.73
N ASN A 34 7.03 2.17 -2.60
CA ASN A 34 7.22 3.59 -2.32
C ASN A 34 8.71 3.97 -2.49
N ASN A 35 9.10 5.17 -2.07
CA ASN A 35 10.49 5.60 -2.21
C ASN A 35 11.46 4.95 -1.19
N HIS A 36 10.96 4.14 -0.24
CA HIS A 36 11.76 3.48 0.79
C HIS A 36 12.44 2.23 0.24
N GLY A 37 13.74 2.12 0.51
CA GLY A 37 14.54 0.93 0.18
C GLY A 37 14.03 -0.35 0.86
N PRO A 38 14.59 -1.51 0.46
CA PRO A 38 14.27 -2.79 1.10
C PRO A 38 14.72 -2.80 2.57
N GLY A 39 13.96 -3.49 3.40
CA GLY A 39 14.20 -3.55 4.85
C GLY A 39 12.91 -3.62 5.65
N GLY A 40 12.91 -4.42 6.70
CA GLY A 40 11.76 -4.73 7.54
C GLY A 40 10.97 -5.93 7.05
N PHE A 41 9.84 -6.14 7.71
CA PHE A 41 8.97 -7.30 7.51
C PHE A 41 7.58 -6.86 7.04
N ILE A 42 6.97 -7.72 6.24
CA ILE A 42 5.53 -7.73 6.00
C ILE A 42 4.89 -8.80 6.87
N ARG A 43 3.74 -8.50 7.46
CA ARG A 43 2.86 -9.48 8.09
C ARG A 43 1.44 -9.35 7.56
N LEU A 44 0.84 -10.49 7.23
CA LEU A 44 -0.56 -10.63 6.83
C LEU A 44 -1.36 -11.34 7.92
N THR A 45 -2.60 -10.88 8.07
CA THR A 45 -3.51 -11.30 9.15
C THR A 45 -4.94 -11.33 8.61
N LEU A 46 -5.77 -12.25 9.10
CA LEU A 46 -7.22 -12.23 8.88
C LEU A 46 -7.91 -12.11 10.23
N VAL A 47 -8.83 -11.17 10.37
CA VAL A 47 -9.63 -11.01 11.60
C VAL A 47 -11.09 -10.79 11.25
N ALA A 48 -11.99 -11.13 12.18
CA ALA A 48 -13.40 -10.79 12.03
C ALA A 48 -13.59 -9.25 12.01
N PRO A 49 -14.61 -8.71 11.31
CA PRO A 49 -14.81 -7.26 11.20
C PRO A 49 -14.89 -6.52 12.55
N GLU A 50 -15.52 -7.11 13.56
CA GLU A 50 -15.61 -6.57 14.92
C GLU A 50 -14.25 -6.52 15.65
N LYS A 51 -13.23 -7.18 15.10
CA LYS A 51 -11.85 -7.20 15.60
C LYS A 51 -10.89 -6.36 14.76
N MET A 52 -11.37 -5.58 13.79
CA MET A 52 -10.52 -4.81 12.86
C MET A 52 -9.59 -3.79 13.53
N MET A 53 -9.91 -3.34 14.76
CA MET A 53 -9.08 -2.41 15.55
C MET A 53 -8.32 -3.10 16.70
N ASP A 54 -8.47 -4.41 16.85
CA ASP A 54 -7.86 -5.19 17.93
C ASP A 54 -6.46 -5.67 17.52
N LYS A 55 -5.44 -4.95 17.99
CA LYS A 55 -4.03 -5.26 17.70
C LYS A 55 -3.63 -6.69 18.09
N ASN A 56 -4.21 -7.22 19.18
CA ASN A 56 -3.89 -8.56 19.64
C ASN A 56 -4.53 -9.62 18.75
N ALA A 57 -5.77 -9.39 18.28
CA ALA A 57 -6.40 -10.27 17.30
C ALA A 57 -5.59 -10.35 16.00
N HIS A 58 -5.10 -9.20 15.50
CA HIS A 58 -4.21 -9.19 14.34
C HIS A 58 -2.90 -9.95 14.58
N ALA A 59 -2.27 -9.77 15.75
CA ALA A 59 -1.04 -10.48 16.07
C ALA A 59 -1.25 -12.00 16.19
N LYS A 60 -2.35 -12.42 16.83
CA LYS A 60 -2.69 -13.83 17.05
C LYS A 60 -3.09 -14.54 15.77
N ASN A 61 -3.84 -13.87 14.89
CA ASN A 61 -4.34 -14.45 13.65
C ASN A 61 -3.44 -14.15 12.44
N ALA A 62 -2.16 -13.89 12.70
CA ALA A 62 -1.16 -13.70 11.66
C ALA A 62 -0.79 -15.05 11.05
N PHE A 63 -0.85 -15.15 9.73
CA PHE A 63 -0.66 -16.43 9.03
C PHE A 63 0.51 -16.41 8.05
N TYR A 64 0.99 -15.23 7.66
CA TYR A 64 2.07 -15.10 6.67
C TYR A 64 2.97 -13.91 6.97
N TYR A 65 4.27 -14.14 6.84
CA TYR A 65 5.33 -13.15 7.01
C TYR A 65 6.31 -13.22 5.84
N THR A 66 6.81 -12.09 5.38
CA THR A 66 7.89 -12.01 4.36
C THR A 66 8.74 -10.76 4.57
N CYS A 67 9.82 -10.60 3.81
CA CYS A 67 10.64 -9.40 3.81
C CYS A 67 10.06 -8.29 2.92
N TRP A 68 10.13 -7.05 3.39
CA TRP A 68 9.82 -5.90 2.56
C TRP A 68 10.87 -5.72 1.47
N GLY A 69 10.39 -5.51 0.23
CA GLY A 69 11.27 -5.20 -0.89
C GLY A 69 11.77 -6.41 -1.69
N ALA A 70 11.29 -7.62 -1.38
CA ALA A 70 11.88 -8.84 -1.92
C ALA A 70 11.65 -9.06 -3.43
N ASN A 71 10.43 -8.83 -3.92
CA ASN A 71 10.09 -9.15 -5.32
C ASN A 71 9.57 -7.91 -6.05
N PRO A 72 10.42 -6.92 -6.37
CA PRO A 72 10.01 -5.78 -7.17
C PRO A 72 9.67 -6.22 -8.59
N GLN A 73 8.61 -5.65 -9.13
CA GLN A 73 8.19 -5.84 -10.51
C GLN A 73 7.93 -4.49 -11.16
N ALA A 74 8.38 -4.38 -12.41
CA ALA A 74 8.01 -3.27 -13.25
C ALA A 74 6.55 -3.38 -13.64
N ALA A 75 5.86 -2.26 -13.62
CA ALA A 75 4.48 -2.22 -14.03
C ALA A 75 4.35 -2.28 -15.55
N ALA A 76 3.34 -3.02 -16.03
CA ALA A 76 2.96 -2.96 -17.43
C ALA A 76 2.26 -1.63 -17.75
N ALA A 77 2.23 -1.25 -19.03
CA ALA A 77 1.64 0.03 -19.47
C ALA A 77 0.18 0.21 -19.03
N ASN A 78 -0.62 -0.86 -19.04
CA ASN A 78 -2.01 -0.86 -18.61
C ASN A 78 -2.19 -0.79 -17.08
N GLU A 79 -1.13 -1.05 -16.30
CA GLU A 79 -1.13 -0.92 -14.83
C GLU A 79 -0.75 0.50 -14.38
N MET A 80 -0.33 1.34 -15.32
CA MET A 80 0.02 2.74 -15.09
C MET A 80 -1.21 3.65 -15.09
N GLU A 81 -2.34 3.15 -15.58
CA GLU A 81 -3.60 3.88 -15.61
C GLU A 81 -4.10 4.14 -14.19
N ALA A 82 -4.50 5.38 -13.95
CA ALA A 82 -5.19 5.73 -12.72
C ALA A 82 -6.60 5.12 -12.73
N ASP A 83 -7.05 4.62 -11.59
CA ASP A 83 -8.43 4.21 -11.41
C ASP A 83 -9.38 5.42 -11.45
N GLN A 84 -10.68 5.15 -11.34
CA GLN A 84 -11.72 6.20 -11.33
C GLN A 84 -11.56 7.25 -10.20
N PHE A 85 -10.72 6.97 -9.21
CA PHE A 85 -10.42 7.87 -8.09
C PHE A 85 -9.06 8.58 -8.26
N GLY A 86 -8.39 8.38 -9.39
CA GLY A 86 -7.11 9.03 -9.70
C GLY A 86 -5.89 8.33 -9.14
N PHE A 87 -6.01 7.11 -8.60
CA PHE A 87 -4.87 6.38 -8.05
C PHE A 87 -4.34 5.33 -9.05
N SER A 88 -3.02 5.26 -9.27
CA SER A 88 -2.38 4.26 -10.15
C SER A 88 -1.71 3.13 -9.36
N PHE A 89 -1.85 1.86 -9.79
CA PHE A 89 -1.34 0.64 -9.10
C PHE A 89 0.14 0.62 -8.73
N VAL A 90 0.84 1.61 -9.23
CA VAL A 90 2.26 1.73 -9.29
C VAL A 90 2.63 2.91 -8.43
N GLY A 91 3.42 2.63 -7.40
CA GLY A 91 3.94 3.67 -6.55
C GLY A 91 5.25 4.17 -7.08
N SER A 92 5.37 5.47 -7.14
CA SER A 92 6.36 6.19 -6.35
C SER A 92 5.58 7.23 -5.57
N ASP A 93 6.05 7.69 -4.41
CA ASP A 93 5.36 8.71 -3.59
C ASP A 93 5.24 10.06 -4.35
N GLY A 94 4.36 10.12 -5.34
CA GLY A 94 4.10 11.25 -6.23
C GLY A 94 4.85 11.20 -7.57
N GLU A 95 4.34 11.95 -8.54
CA GLU A 95 4.94 12.26 -9.85
C GLU A 95 6.38 12.83 -9.77
N GLN A 96 6.90 13.07 -8.56
CA GLN A 96 8.18 13.73 -8.28
C GLN A 96 9.40 12.79 -8.26
N HIS A 97 9.22 11.48 -8.34
CA HIS A 97 10.34 10.54 -8.34
C HIS A 97 10.62 10.00 -9.74
N SER A 98 11.86 10.18 -10.21
CA SER A 98 12.36 9.73 -11.51
C SER A 98 12.50 8.20 -11.65
N HIS A 99 12.07 7.44 -10.64
CA HIS A 99 12.21 5.99 -10.63
C HIS A 99 11.13 5.31 -11.48
N PRO A 100 11.46 4.17 -12.13
CA PRO A 100 10.50 3.43 -12.91
C PRO A 100 9.37 2.93 -12.00
N LYS A 101 8.14 3.19 -12.42
CA LYS A 101 6.93 2.81 -11.71
C LYS A 101 6.85 1.29 -11.56
N GLY A 102 6.43 0.83 -10.38
CA GLY A 102 6.40 -0.59 -10.05
C GLY A 102 5.68 -0.90 -8.75
N TYR A 103 5.74 -2.16 -8.36
CA TYR A 103 5.17 -2.70 -7.13
C TYR A 103 6.01 -3.88 -6.64
N TYR A 104 5.75 -4.30 -5.42
CA TYR A 104 6.26 -5.58 -4.92
C TYR A 104 5.16 -6.64 -5.00
N VAL A 105 5.57 -7.89 -5.22
CA VAL A 105 4.65 -9.04 -5.25
C VAL A 105 5.00 -10.07 -4.18
N MET A 106 3.98 -10.80 -3.75
CA MET A 106 4.14 -12.01 -2.94
C MET A 106 3.03 -13.00 -3.27
N ASP A 107 3.36 -14.29 -3.26
CA ASP A 107 2.39 -15.36 -3.43
C ASP A 107 2.05 -15.92 -2.06
N VAL A 108 0.77 -15.86 -1.70
CA VAL A 108 0.29 -16.10 -0.34
C VAL A 108 -0.80 -17.15 -0.38
N LYS A 109 -0.68 -18.20 0.44
CA LYS A 109 -1.75 -19.19 0.60
C LYS A 109 -2.75 -18.73 1.65
N ILE A 110 -4.03 -18.62 1.28
CA ILE A 110 -5.12 -18.38 2.23
C ILE A 110 -5.29 -19.61 3.12
N PRO A 111 -5.25 -19.49 4.46
CA PRO A 111 -5.28 -20.64 5.34
C PRO A 111 -6.58 -21.46 5.20
N SER A 112 -6.46 -22.78 5.10
CA SER A 112 -7.62 -23.70 5.03
C SER A 112 -8.45 -23.75 6.33
N VAL A 113 -7.96 -23.18 7.43
CA VAL A 113 -8.66 -23.12 8.73
C VAL A 113 -9.68 -21.99 8.83
N VAL A 114 -9.71 -21.06 7.86
CA VAL A 114 -10.59 -19.89 7.91
C VAL A 114 -11.97 -20.29 7.36
N PRO A 115 -13.04 -20.28 8.19
CA PRO A 115 -14.40 -20.58 7.74
C PRO A 115 -14.89 -19.61 6.66
N ASP A 116 -15.91 -20.02 5.92
CA ASP A 116 -16.62 -19.09 5.03
C ASP A 116 -17.15 -17.90 5.83
N GLY A 117 -16.94 -16.69 5.32
CA GLY A 117 -17.31 -15.47 6.03
C GLY A 117 -16.62 -14.21 5.51
N LYS A 118 -16.98 -13.09 6.13
CA LYS A 118 -16.41 -11.77 5.85
C LYS A 118 -15.32 -11.47 6.87
N TYR A 119 -14.19 -10.95 6.40
CA TYR A 119 -13.01 -10.70 7.22
C TYR A 119 -12.37 -9.37 6.86
N VAL A 120 -11.48 -8.91 7.74
CA VAL A 120 -10.52 -7.87 7.46
C VAL A 120 -9.15 -8.52 7.24
N LEU A 121 -8.62 -8.33 6.04
CA LEU A 121 -7.23 -8.63 5.71
C LEU A 121 -6.36 -7.47 6.16
N GLY A 122 -5.63 -7.67 7.25
CA GLY A 122 -4.66 -6.71 7.77
C GLY A 122 -3.28 -6.96 7.17
N TRP A 123 -2.67 -5.89 6.67
CA TRP A 123 -1.28 -5.82 6.24
C TRP A 123 -0.53 -4.83 7.13
N VAL A 124 0.67 -5.22 7.53
CA VAL A 124 1.59 -4.32 8.22
C VAL A 124 2.98 -4.47 7.67
N TRP A 125 3.65 -3.34 7.45
CA TRP A 125 5.09 -3.23 7.29
C TRP A 125 5.69 -2.64 8.56
N TYR A 126 6.75 -3.24 9.09
CA TYR A 126 7.42 -2.81 10.31
C TYR A 126 8.93 -3.08 10.25
N GLY A 127 9.69 -2.36 11.08
CA GLY A 127 11.14 -2.48 11.14
C GLY A 127 11.86 -1.94 9.90
N GLY A 128 11.24 -0.98 9.23
CA GLY A 128 11.69 -0.48 7.93
C GLY A 128 13.11 0.09 7.93
N GLY A 129 13.91 -0.40 7.00
CA GLY A 129 15.28 0.07 6.76
C GLY A 129 15.32 1.41 6.02
N GLY A 130 16.38 2.17 6.20
CA GLY A 130 16.65 3.40 5.46
C GLY A 130 17.07 3.15 4.01
N GLY A 131 17.31 4.24 3.30
CA GLY A 131 17.73 4.23 1.90
C GLY A 131 16.57 4.41 0.93
N SER A 132 16.93 4.56 -0.34
CA SER A 132 15.99 4.77 -1.44
C SER A 132 15.87 3.50 -2.27
N ALA A 133 14.67 3.18 -2.73
CA ALA A 133 14.52 2.08 -3.67
C ALA A 133 14.92 2.54 -5.09
N GLU A 134 15.91 1.90 -5.71
CA GLU A 134 16.40 2.21 -7.06
C GLU A 134 15.98 1.16 -8.10
N GLY A 135 15.23 1.54 -9.14
CA GLY A 135 14.89 0.63 -10.25
C GLY A 135 14.04 -0.58 -9.85
N ASN A 136 13.53 -1.39 -10.79
CA ASN A 136 12.65 -2.52 -10.48
C ASN A 136 13.42 -3.84 -10.29
N VAL A 137 14.48 -3.79 -9.48
CA VAL A 137 15.34 -4.93 -9.15
C VAL A 137 15.47 -5.07 -7.64
N GLN A 138 15.60 -6.31 -7.19
CA GLN A 138 15.85 -6.61 -5.78
C GLN A 138 17.18 -5.97 -5.36
N GLN A 139 17.19 -5.33 -4.20
CA GLN A 139 18.32 -4.53 -3.71
C GLN A 139 18.79 -5.04 -2.36
N GLU A 140 20.08 -4.90 -2.09
CA GLU A 140 20.63 -5.18 -0.78
C GLU A 140 20.08 -4.14 0.23
N PRO A 141 19.49 -4.58 1.36
CA PRO A 141 19.02 -3.66 2.39
C PRO A 141 20.15 -2.88 3.05
N THR A 142 19.87 -1.63 3.43
CA THR A 142 20.83 -0.85 4.23
C THR A 142 20.80 -1.28 5.70
N PRO A 143 21.94 -1.27 6.42
CA PRO A 143 22.03 -1.73 7.80
C PRO A 143 21.55 -0.67 8.82
N TYR A 144 20.62 0.20 8.44
CA TYR A 144 20.13 1.28 9.29
C TYR A 144 18.61 1.31 9.25
N GLY A 145 17.98 1.39 10.41
CA GLY A 145 16.56 1.56 10.61
C GLY A 145 16.14 3.03 10.46
N TYR A 146 14.97 3.27 9.87
CA TYR A 146 14.48 4.65 9.73
C TYR A 146 12.96 4.77 9.77
N PHE A 147 12.24 3.80 9.23
CA PHE A 147 10.78 3.89 9.12
C PHE A 147 10.09 3.17 10.28
N GLY A 148 8.95 3.72 10.68
CA GLY A 148 8.07 3.14 11.68
C GLY A 148 7.17 2.07 11.07
N ASP A 149 6.02 1.85 11.69
CA ASP A 149 5.08 0.84 11.24
C ASP A 149 3.97 1.43 10.37
N TYR A 150 3.71 0.78 9.25
CA TYR A 150 2.68 1.17 8.29
C TYR A 150 1.62 0.08 8.23
N TRP A 151 0.36 0.49 8.30
CA TRP A 151 -0.77 -0.43 8.41
C TRP A 151 -1.78 -0.17 7.30
N SER A 152 -2.35 -1.23 6.76
CA SER A 152 -3.47 -1.16 5.82
C SER A 152 -4.43 -2.31 6.09
N CYS A 153 -5.73 -2.01 6.03
CA CYS A 153 -6.78 -3.01 6.15
C CYS A 153 -7.62 -3.05 4.87
N SER A 154 -8.21 -4.20 4.57
CA SER A 154 -9.14 -4.36 3.46
C SER A 154 -10.20 -5.42 3.82
N TYR A 155 -11.47 -5.15 3.54
CA TYR A 155 -12.50 -6.17 3.69
C TYR A 155 -12.37 -7.22 2.59
N VAL A 156 -12.46 -8.50 2.95
CA VAL A 156 -12.40 -9.64 2.04
C VAL A 156 -13.45 -10.67 2.44
N GLU A 157 -13.87 -11.49 1.50
CA GLU A 157 -14.73 -12.64 1.77
C GLU A 157 -13.96 -13.93 1.53
N ILE A 158 -14.05 -14.88 2.45
CA ILE A 158 -13.63 -16.27 2.22
C ILE A 158 -14.89 -17.06 1.87
N SER A 159 -14.88 -17.72 0.72
CA SER A 159 -16.03 -18.48 0.21
C SER A 159 -15.58 -19.72 -0.55
N GLY A 160 -15.94 -20.90 -0.05
CA GLY A 160 -15.59 -22.18 -0.65
C GLY A 160 -14.09 -22.52 -0.55
N GLY A 161 -13.63 -23.37 -1.48
CA GLY A 161 -12.25 -23.87 -1.53
C GLY A 161 -12.07 -25.23 -0.87
N SER A 162 -10.85 -25.50 -0.40
CA SER A 162 -10.51 -26.76 0.29
C SER A 162 -11.37 -26.98 1.54
N ALA A 163 -11.44 -28.24 1.98
CA ALA A 163 -12.11 -28.60 3.23
C ALA A 163 -11.54 -27.79 4.41
N LEU A 164 -12.41 -27.39 5.33
CA LEU A 164 -12.00 -26.68 6.54
C LEU A 164 -11.06 -27.58 7.35
N GLU A 165 -9.81 -27.16 7.51
CA GLU A 165 -8.82 -27.88 8.32
C GLU A 165 -8.95 -27.50 9.80
N SER A 166 -8.41 -28.33 10.69
CA SER A 166 -8.42 -28.05 12.13
C SER A 166 -7.26 -27.16 12.57
N ARG A 167 -6.18 -27.08 11.80
CA ARG A 167 -4.96 -26.35 12.16
C ARG A 167 -4.25 -25.77 10.94
N HIS A 168 -3.58 -24.64 11.10
CA HIS A 168 -2.68 -24.06 10.11
C HIS A 168 -1.49 -23.42 10.81
N THR A 169 -0.28 -23.87 10.47
CA THR A 169 0.95 -23.28 11.02
C THR A 169 1.30 -22.01 10.24
N PRO A 170 1.40 -20.84 10.88
CA PRO A 170 1.86 -19.62 10.23
C PRO A 170 3.24 -19.80 9.61
N VAL A 171 3.49 -19.10 8.50
CA VAL A 171 4.76 -19.22 7.76
C VAL A 171 5.52 -17.91 7.70
N PHE A 172 6.85 -18.01 7.80
CA PHE A 172 7.77 -16.94 7.43
C PHE A 172 8.52 -17.36 6.17
N ASN A 173 8.33 -16.59 5.11
CA ASN A 173 9.03 -16.77 3.85
C ASN A 173 10.16 -15.75 3.73
N ASN A 174 11.41 -16.21 3.84
CA ASN A 174 12.58 -15.36 3.65
C ASN A 174 12.88 -15.17 2.16
N ASP A 175 12.05 -14.36 1.49
CA ASP A 175 12.20 -14.00 0.07
C ASP A 175 13.47 -13.16 -0.21
N MET A 176 14.24 -12.80 0.83
CA MET A 176 15.53 -12.10 0.73
C MET A 176 16.72 -13.03 1.07
N SER A 177 16.52 -14.35 1.01
CA SER A 177 17.56 -15.35 1.33
C SER A 177 18.83 -15.27 0.49
N GLY A 178 18.80 -14.59 -0.66
CA GLY A 178 19.99 -14.26 -1.44
C GLY A 178 20.97 -13.32 -0.75
N TYR A 179 20.54 -12.57 0.27
CA TYR A 179 21.38 -11.70 1.08
C TYR A 179 21.69 -12.26 2.47
N SER A 180 20.74 -12.97 3.08
CA SER A 180 20.93 -13.59 4.40
C SER A 180 19.97 -14.75 4.62
N ASP A 181 20.48 -15.86 5.12
CA ASP A 181 19.69 -17.03 5.53
C ASP A 181 18.93 -16.81 6.84
N VAL A 182 19.37 -15.86 7.67
CA VAL A 182 18.77 -15.53 8.98
C VAL A 182 17.38 -14.91 8.84
N GLY A 183 17.18 -14.04 7.85
CA GLY A 183 15.91 -13.36 7.63
C GLY A 183 16.06 -12.01 6.95
N CYS A 184 15.22 -11.06 7.35
CA CYS A 184 15.16 -9.74 6.74
C CYS A 184 16.06 -8.77 7.52
N MET A 185 16.76 -7.87 6.81
CA MET A 185 17.39 -6.72 7.46
C MET A 185 16.30 -5.84 8.06
N SER A 186 16.32 -5.65 9.37
CA SER A 186 15.23 -4.95 10.06
C SER A 186 15.71 -4.23 11.32
N ALA A 187 15.11 -3.07 11.58
CA ALA A 187 15.32 -2.26 12.77
C ALA A 187 14.69 -2.86 14.04
N ASN A 188 13.68 -3.72 13.88
CA ASN A 188 13.00 -4.41 14.97
C ASN A 188 12.28 -5.67 14.45
N ASP A 189 11.88 -6.55 15.36
CA ASP A 189 11.26 -7.85 15.03
C ASP A 189 9.75 -7.92 15.28
N ALA A 190 9.10 -6.82 15.69
CA ALA A 190 7.65 -6.79 15.87
C ALA A 190 7.04 -5.40 15.70
N PRO A 191 5.78 -5.34 15.28
CA PRO A 191 5.05 -4.08 15.28
C PRO A 191 4.90 -3.48 16.68
N GLY A 192 4.92 -2.16 16.76
CA GLY A 192 4.78 -1.34 17.96
C GLY A 192 6.09 -1.03 18.65
N VAL A 193 7.22 -1.58 18.21
CA VAL A 193 8.54 -1.29 18.78
C VAL A 193 8.95 0.15 18.48
N CYS A 194 8.63 0.64 17.29
CA CYS A 194 8.91 2.02 16.91
C CYS A 194 7.66 2.91 17.00
N SER A 195 7.53 3.63 18.11
CA SER A 195 6.35 4.49 18.35
C SER A 195 6.42 5.86 17.68
N TYR A 196 7.59 6.28 17.19
CA TYR A 196 7.82 7.58 16.56
C TYR A 196 8.81 7.48 15.41
N GLU A 197 8.56 8.21 14.32
CA GLU A 197 9.48 8.34 13.20
C GLU A 197 10.33 9.62 13.32
N PRO A 198 11.61 9.59 12.89
CA PRO A 198 12.32 8.44 12.32
C PRO A 198 12.80 7.43 13.37
N CYS A 199 12.79 6.15 13.00
CA CYS A 199 13.25 5.03 13.81
C CYS A 199 14.77 4.82 13.74
N ARG A 200 15.56 5.76 14.27
CA ARG A 200 17.03 5.75 14.12
C ARG A 200 17.71 4.70 15.00
N VAL A 201 17.83 3.48 14.49
CA VAL A 201 18.54 2.36 15.14
C VAL A 201 19.32 1.58 14.10
N ASP A 202 20.31 0.81 14.51
CA ASP A 202 20.97 -0.11 13.59
C ASP A 202 20.00 -1.24 13.22
N SER A 203 20.00 -1.64 11.95
CA SER A 203 19.25 -2.81 11.49
C SER A 203 20.15 -4.03 11.49
N GLU A 204 19.55 -5.19 11.73
CA GLU A 204 20.23 -6.48 11.63
C GLU A 204 19.37 -7.46 10.85
N TYR A 205 20.01 -8.45 10.22
CA TYR A 205 19.29 -9.58 9.65
C TYR A 205 18.70 -10.41 10.78
N GLN A 206 17.37 -10.51 10.81
CA GLN A 206 16.65 -11.26 11.82
C GLN A 206 15.37 -11.86 11.27
N ALA A 207 14.84 -12.86 11.98
CA ALA A 207 13.49 -13.37 11.75
C ALA A 207 12.47 -12.50 12.50
N PRO A 208 11.20 -12.43 12.04
CA PRO A 208 10.15 -11.78 12.82
C PRO A 208 9.98 -12.51 14.15
N ARG A 209 9.61 -11.78 15.22
CA ARG A 209 9.62 -12.27 16.61
C ARG A 209 9.01 -13.67 16.81
N PRO A 210 7.86 -14.03 16.19
CA PRO A 210 7.27 -15.35 16.37
C PRO A 210 8.12 -16.52 15.83
N PHE A 211 9.10 -16.22 14.97
CA PHE A 211 10.00 -17.18 14.32
C PHE A 211 11.46 -17.06 14.80
N LYS A 212 11.75 -16.11 15.70
CA LYS A 212 13.10 -15.87 16.22
C LYS A 212 13.63 -17.12 16.93
N ASP A 213 14.92 -17.36 16.83
CA ASP A 213 15.61 -18.50 17.46
C ASP A 213 15.03 -19.88 17.07
N GLY A 214 14.44 -19.99 15.87
CA GLY A 214 13.84 -21.22 15.37
C GLY A 214 12.47 -21.54 15.99
N ASN A 215 11.86 -20.59 16.69
CA ASN A 215 10.49 -20.74 17.18
C ASN A 215 9.50 -20.96 16.04
N VAL A 216 8.42 -21.67 16.35
CA VAL A 216 7.27 -21.84 15.45
C VAL A 216 6.06 -21.24 16.16
N PRO A 217 5.30 -20.33 15.54
CA PRO A 217 4.10 -19.76 16.14
C PRO A 217 3.05 -20.82 16.45
N GLU A 218 2.13 -20.50 17.37
CA GLU A 218 0.97 -21.34 17.63
C GLU A 218 0.15 -21.55 16.33
N ASP A 219 -0.33 -22.77 16.13
CA ASP A 219 -1.21 -23.08 15.01
C ASP A 219 -2.49 -22.25 15.09
N LEU A 220 -2.94 -21.78 13.93
CA LEU A 220 -4.24 -21.15 13.79
C LEU A 220 -5.34 -22.21 13.76
N THR A 221 -6.48 -21.93 14.38
CA THR A 221 -7.63 -22.85 14.42
C THR A 221 -8.92 -22.14 13.99
N PRO A 222 -9.94 -22.86 13.51
CA PRO A 222 -11.22 -22.26 13.10
C PRO A 222 -11.88 -21.38 14.19
N GLU A 223 -11.72 -21.72 15.47
CA GLU A 223 -12.30 -20.99 16.60
C GLU A 223 -11.79 -19.56 16.70
N GLN A 224 -10.55 -19.30 16.28
CA GLN A 224 -9.96 -17.96 16.27
C GLN A 224 -10.67 -17.02 15.28
N PHE A 225 -11.43 -17.59 14.35
CA PHE A 225 -12.19 -16.88 13.31
C PHE A 225 -13.71 -16.97 13.54
N GLY A 226 -14.15 -17.43 14.72
CA GLY A 226 -15.57 -17.64 15.02
C GLY A 226 -16.17 -18.92 14.42
N GLY A 227 -15.34 -19.80 13.85
CA GLY A 227 -15.75 -21.10 13.35
C GLY A 227 -15.88 -22.15 14.46
N VAL A 228 -16.64 -23.21 14.17
CA VAL A 228 -16.68 -24.43 14.99
C VAL A 228 -15.71 -25.44 14.39
N SER A 229 -14.83 -26.05 15.20
CA SER A 229 -13.91 -27.08 14.74
C SER A 229 -14.62 -28.19 13.95
N PRO A 230 -14.03 -28.64 12.81
CA PRO A 230 -14.52 -29.80 12.06
C PRO A 230 -14.65 -31.07 12.92
N ALA A 231 -13.83 -31.19 13.97
CA ALA A 231 -13.81 -32.32 14.89
C ALA A 231 -15.14 -32.55 15.65
N GLY A 232 -16.10 -31.61 15.59
CA GLY A 232 -17.43 -31.76 16.19
C GLY A 232 -18.47 -32.50 15.34
N ARG A 233 -18.19 -32.83 14.06
CA ARG A 233 -19.19 -33.47 13.18
C ARG A 233 -19.10 -35.00 13.09
N ASP A 234 -18.07 -35.61 13.64
CA ASP A 234 -17.97 -37.08 13.78
C ASP A 234 -18.47 -37.60 15.13
N ALA A 235 -19.10 -36.76 15.95
CA ALA A 235 -19.99 -37.26 16.99
C ALA A 235 -21.19 -37.91 16.31
N THR A 236 -21.04 -39.21 16.03
CA THR A 236 -22.14 -40.10 15.63
C THR A 236 -23.34 -39.74 16.50
N PRO A 237 -24.51 -39.39 15.93
CA PRO A 237 -25.69 -39.17 16.74
C PRO A 237 -25.88 -40.44 17.60
N PRO A 238 -26.15 -40.31 18.91
CA PRO A 238 -26.39 -41.48 19.75
C PRO A 238 -27.45 -42.30 19.04
N ALA A 239 -27.11 -43.55 18.72
CA ALA A 239 -27.99 -44.45 18.02
C ALA A 239 -29.35 -44.44 18.74
N GLU A 240 -30.36 -43.80 18.12
CA GLU A 240 -31.73 -43.99 18.55
C GLU A 240 -31.96 -45.49 18.51
N THR A 241 -32.24 -46.04 19.69
CA THR A 241 -32.54 -47.44 19.88
C THR A 241 -33.92 -47.68 19.25
N VAL A 242 -33.94 -47.85 17.92
CA VAL A 242 -35.13 -48.27 17.19
C VAL A 242 -35.38 -49.72 17.57
N THR A 243 -36.41 -49.93 18.37
CA THR A 243 -36.97 -51.25 18.67
C THR A 243 -37.39 -51.96 17.37
N PRO A 244 -37.11 -53.26 17.22
CA PRO A 244 -37.47 -54.00 16.03
C PRO A 244 -38.98 -54.29 16.02
N MET A 245 -39.67 -53.82 14.98
CA MET A 245 -40.96 -54.38 14.57
C MET A 245 -40.82 -54.98 13.17
N ASP A 246 -41.50 -56.10 13.02
CA ASP A 246 -41.42 -57.11 11.98
C ASP A 246 -41.58 -56.64 10.52
N ALA A 247 -40.71 -57.23 9.70
CA ALA A 247 -40.98 -57.99 8.48
C ALA A 247 -41.81 -57.41 7.31
N SER A 248 -41.21 -57.64 6.14
CA SER A 248 -41.82 -57.89 4.81
C SER A 248 -42.08 -56.68 3.92
N ALA A 249 -41.21 -56.48 2.92
CA ALA A 249 -41.52 -56.80 1.53
C ALA A 249 -40.33 -56.45 0.62
N SER A 250 -40.12 -57.33 -0.35
CA SER A 250 -39.16 -57.21 -1.44
C SER A 250 -39.44 -56.01 -2.34
N GLU A 251 -38.39 -55.37 -2.86
CA GLU A 251 -38.34 -55.02 -4.28
C GLU A 251 -36.91 -54.73 -4.76
N ASN A 252 -36.64 -55.19 -5.97
CA ASN A 252 -35.38 -55.10 -6.71
C ASN A 252 -34.97 -53.64 -6.96
N MET A 253 -33.73 -53.29 -6.64
CA MET A 253 -33.03 -52.21 -7.35
C MET A 253 -31.74 -52.74 -7.99
N THR A 254 -31.79 -52.71 -9.31
CA THR A 254 -30.76 -53.05 -10.29
C THR A 254 -29.51 -52.20 -10.07
N LEU A 255 -28.37 -52.86 -9.90
CA LEU A 255 -27.03 -52.26 -9.87
C LEU A 255 -26.71 -51.65 -11.24
N THR A 256 -26.42 -50.35 -11.25
CA THR A 256 -25.82 -49.64 -12.39
C THR A 256 -24.30 -49.84 -12.32
N PRO A 257 -23.63 -50.29 -13.40
CA PRO A 257 -22.18 -50.48 -13.37
C PRO A 257 -21.43 -49.16 -13.50
N THR A 258 -20.42 -49.02 -12.64
CA THR A 258 -19.38 -47.99 -12.65
C THR A 258 -18.64 -47.96 -13.99
N PRO A 259 -18.41 -46.79 -14.62
CA PRO A 259 -17.56 -46.70 -15.81
C PRO A 259 -16.08 -46.92 -15.44
N PRO A 260 -15.27 -47.50 -16.34
CA PRO A 260 -13.85 -47.74 -16.10
C PRO A 260 -13.06 -46.43 -16.09
N ALA A 261 -12.05 -46.39 -15.22
CA ALA A 261 -11.10 -45.29 -15.09
C ALA A 261 -10.36 -45.04 -16.42
N GLU A 262 -10.44 -43.80 -16.91
CA GLU A 262 -9.59 -43.35 -18.01
C GLU A 262 -8.15 -43.18 -17.51
N SER A 263 -7.28 -43.98 -18.11
CA SER A 263 -5.83 -43.92 -18.01
C SER A 263 -5.33 -42.60 -18.60
N MET A 264 -4.94 -41.65 -17.75
CA MET A 264 -4.19 -40.48 -18.19
C MET A 264 -2.78 -40.89 -18.62
N ALA A 265 -2.53 -40.80 -19.93
CA ALA A 265 -1.19 -40.92 -20.50
C ALA A 265 -0.31 -39.72 -20.07
N PRO A 266 1.00 -39.91 -19.89
CA PRO A 266 1.91 -38.84 -19.50
C PRO A 266 2.04 -37.78 -20.61
N MET A 267 1.92 -36.50 -20.23
CA MET A 267 2.21 -35.38 -21.13
C MET A 267 3.68 -35.43 -21.59
N PRO A 268 3.97 -35.16 -22.88
CA PRO A 268 5.34 -35.07 -23.36
C PRO A 268 6.02 -33.82 -22.82
N THR A 269 7.20 -34.02 -22.24
CA THR A 269 8.16 -32.97 -21.87
C THR A 269 8.59 -32.20 -23.12
N PRO A 270 8.43 -30.86 -23.20
CA PRO A 270 9.00 -30.10 -24.30
C PRO A 270 10.53 -30.12 -24.21
N ALA A 271 11.17 -30.43 -25.33
CA ALA A 271 12.60 -30.43 -25.49
C ALA A 271 13.18 -29.01 -25.26
N ALA A 272 14.31 -28.96 -24.56
CA ALA A 272 15.07 -27.73 -24.37
C ALA A 272 15.57 -27.19 -25.72
N GLU A 273 15.03 -26.05 -26.14
CA GLU A 273 15.63 -25.28 -27.23
C GLU A 273 16.89 -24.59 -26.72
N SER A 274 18.00 -24.98 -27.34
CA SER A 274 19.33 -24.40 -27.21
C SER A 274 19.29 -22.90 -27.55
N MET A 275 19.39 -22.03 -26.55
CA MET A 275 19.66 -20.61 -26.76
C MET A 275 21.10 -20.42 -27.27
N ALA A 276 21.22 -19.96 -28.52
CA ALA A 276 22.47 -19.47 -29.07
C ALA A 276 22.91 -18.17 -28.37
N PRO A 277 24.22 -17.90 -28.22
CA PRO A 277 24.71 -16.70 -27.56
C PRO A 277 24.39 -15.44 -28.40
N MET A 278 23.83 -14.42 -27.75
CA MET A 278 23.64 -13.10 -28.35
C MET A 278 24.99 -12.45 -28.70
N PRO A 279 25.10 -11.74 -29.84
CA PRO A 279 26.31 -11.01 -30.19
C PRO A 279 26.51 -9.79 -29.30
N THR A 280 27.73 -9.64 -28.80
CA THR A 280 28.25 -8.48 -28.08
C THR A 280 28.11 -7.21 -28.92
N PRO A 281 27.46 -6.14 -28.44
CA PRO A 281 27.49 -4.86 -29.14
C PRO A 281 28.87 -4.23 -29.03
N ALA A 282 29.36 -3.74 -30.16
CA ALA A 282 30.62 -3.03 -30.28
C ALA A 282 30.64 -1.76 -29.44
N THR A 283 31.73 -1.56 -28.70
CA THR A 283 32.10 -0.30 -28.06
C THR A 283 32.29 0.78 -29.12
N GLU A 284 31.37 1.74 -29.18
CA GLU A 284 31.64 3.04 -29.80
C GLU A 284 32.30 3.97 -28.79
N SER A 285 33.47 4.44 -29.17
CA SER A 285 34.30 5.41 -28.49
C SER A 285 33.64 6.79 -28.48
N VAL A 286 33.25 7.27 -27.29
CA VAL A 286 32.83 8.66 -27.08
C VAL A 286 34.06 9.54 -26.90
N THR A 287 34.34 10.39 -27.89
CA THR A 287 35.25 11.54 -27.77
C THR A 287 34.65 12.64 -26.88
N PRO A 288 35.47 13.39 -26.12
CA PRO A 288 34.98 14.38 -25.16
C PRO A 288 34.63 15.70 -25.86
N MET A 289 33.40 16.19 -25.66
CA MET A 289 33.02 17.54 -26.06
C MET A 289 33.35 18.56 -24.96
N GLY A 290 34.31 19.40 -25.32
CA GLY A 290 34.44 20.83 -25.05
C GLY A 290 33.56 21.50 -24.00
N THR A 291 34.25 22.11 -23.04
CA THR A 291 33.85 23.30 -22.29
C THR A 291 33.29 24.40 -23.20
N ALA A 292 32.09 24.88 -22.89
CA ALA A 292 31.55 26.13 -23.46
C ALA A 292 31.05 27.03 -22.32
N GLU A 293 31.43 28.30 -22.46
CA GLU A 293 31.33 29.37 -21.48
C GLU A 293 29.92 29.93 -21.33
N ALA A 294 29.72 30.65 -20.23
CA ALA A 294 28.52 31.38 -19.89
C ALA A 294 28.35 32.62 -20.79
N GLU A 295 27.25 32.70 -21.53
CA GLU A 295 26.75 33.95 -22.09
C GLU A 295 25.35 34.31 -21.56
N TYR A 296 25.38 35.41 -20.83
CA TYR A 296 24.39 36.45 -20.60
C TYR A 296 23.26 36.53 -21.65
N MET A 297 21.99 36.44 -21.21
CA MET A 297 20.84 36.99 -21.96
C MET A 297 19.97 37.88 -21.07
N ALA A 298 19.73 39.09 -21.58
CA ALA A 298 18.89 40.16 -21.03
C ALA A 298 17.39 39.96 -21.42
N PRO A 299 16.46 40.78 -20.90
CA PRO A 299 15.05 40.39 -20.71
C PRO A 299 14.16 40.66 -21.94
N MET A 300 13.15 39.80 -22.11
CA MET A 300 12.06 39.97 -23.07
C MET A 300 10.96 40.88 -22.53
N ALA A 301 10.34 41.59 -23.47
CA ALA A 301 9.41 42.69 -23.32
C ALA A 301 8.04 42.33 -22.75
N THR A 302 7.42 43.34 -22.14
CA THR A 302 6.02 43.42 -21.69
C THR A 302 5.04 43.34 -22.86
N GLY A 303 4.17 42.34 -22.86
CA GLY A 303 2.96 42.29 -23.71
C GLY A 303 1.72 42.67 -22.91
N GLU A 304 1.03 43.73 -23.34
CA GLU A 304 -0.30 44.10 -22.84
C GLU A 304 -1.33 43.03 -23.22
N VAL A 305 -2.13 42.60 -22.23
CA VAL A 305 -3.32 41.77 -22.45
C VAL A 305 -4.55 42.66 -22.34
N THR A 306 -5.21 42.90 -23.46
CA THR A 306 -6.55 43.49 -23.53
C THR A 306 -7.59 42.43 -23.20
N VAL A 307 -8.37 42.66 -22.14
CA VAL A 307 -9.51 41.81 -21.75
C VAL A 307 -10.77 42.33 -22.46
N ASP A 308 -11.26 41.56 -23.43
CA ASP A 308 -12.60 41.75 -23.98
C ASP A 308 -13.65 41.29 -22.97
N ARG A 309 -14.56 42.21 -22.65
CA ARG A 309 -15.62 42.07 -21.67
C ARG A 309 -16.92 41.88 -22.45
N ASP A 310 -17.37 40.64 -22.59
CA ASP A 310 -18.72 40.36 -23.08
C ASP A 310 -19.61 39.86 -21.95
N GLY A 311 -20.71 40.58 -21.75
CA GLY A 311 -21.60 40.44 -20.61
C GLY A 311 -22.75 39.49 -20.90
N THR A 312 -22.92 38.50 -20.04
CA THR A 312 -24.20 37.82 -19.86
C THR A 312 -24.51 37.72 -18.36
N SER A 313 -25.61 38.36 -18.00
CA SER A 313 -26.14 38.51 -16.65
C SER A 313 -26.70 37.19 -16.12
N GLY A 314 -26.01 36.62 -15.13
CA GLY A 314 -26.57 35.66 -14.19
C GLY A 314 -26.43 36.21 -12.77
N GLU A 315 -27.50 36.73 -12.20
CA GLU A 315 -27.55 37.10 -10.79
C GLU A 315 -27.63 35.81 -9.95
N GLY A 316 -26.46 35.30 -9.56
CA GLY A 316 -26.32 34.14 -8.66
C GLY A 316 -25.02 34.24 -7.86
N GLU A 317 -25.15 34.35 -6.53
CA GLU A 317 -24.14 33.99 -5.52
C GLU A 317 -22.69 34.52 -5.66
N MET A 318 -22.49 35.80 -6.00
CA MET A 318 -21.14 36.42 -5.98
C MET A 318 -20.55 36.63 -4.57
N GLY A 319 -21.33 36.43 -3.50
CA GLY A 319 -20.89 36.66 -2.12
C GLY A 319 -19.94 35.59 -1.55
N SER A 320 -19.96 34.36 -2.06
CA SER A 320 -19.17 33.24 -1.51
C SER A 320 -17.71 33.26 -1.97
N SER A 321 -17.46 33.69 -3.21
CA SER A 321 -16.13 33.64 -3.85
C SER A 321 -15.10 34.55 -3.15
N LEU A 322 -15.51 35.77 -2.79
CA LEU A 322 -14.60 36.72 -2.15
C LEU A 322 -14.23 36.28 -0.72
N ASP A 323 -15.17 35.71 0.03
CA ASP A 323 -14.90 35.22 1.38
C ASP A 323 -14.00 33.97 1.36
N GLU A 324 -14.17 33.09 0.37
CA GLU A 324 -13.28 31.94 0.17
C GLU A 324 -11.85 32.37 -0.17
N MET A 325 -11.69 33.33 -1.09
CA MET A 325 -10.39 33.93 -1.41
C MET A 325 -9.72 34.54 -0.18
N MET A 326 -10.48 35.22 0.68
CA MET A 326 -9.95 35.83 1.90
C MET A 326 -9.52 34.80 2.95
N VAL A 327 -10.22 33.66 3.04
CA VAL A 327 -9.83 32.56 3.91
C VAL A 327 -8.52 31.93 3.43
N VAL A 328 -8.38 31.74 2.12
CA VAL A 328 -7.14 31.22 1.50
C VAL A 328 -5.97 32.17 1.74
N GLY A 329 -6.14 33.47 1.48
CA GLY A 329 -5.08 34.46 1.66
C GLY A 329 -4.62 34.59 3.12
N LYS A 330 -5.54 34.54 4.09
CA LYS A 330 -5.19 34.52 5.52
C LYS A 330 -4.32 33.32 5.89
N ARG A 331 -4.60 32.15 5.30
CA ARG A 331 -3.84 30.91 5.54
C ARG A 331 -2.48 30.98 4.87
N ALA A 332 -2.38 31.56 3.68
CA ALA A 332 -1.12 31.81 2.99
C ALA A 332 -0.20 32.69 3.85
N CYS A 333 -0.70 33.81 4.37
CA CYS A 333 0.09 34.66 5.27
C CYS A 333 0.55 33.93 6.54
N ARG A 334 -0.25 33.01 7.09
CA ARG A 334 0.17 32.19 8.24
C ARG A 334 1.30 31.24 7.89
N CYS A 335 1.35 30.72 6.66
CA CYS A 335 2.47 29.92 6.20
C CYS A 335 3.74 30.75 6.01
N LEU A 336 3.64 31.97 5.46
CA LEU A 336 4.78 32.89 5.38
C LEU A 336 5.37 33.20 6.76
N VAL A 337 4.53 33.55 7.74
CA VAL A 337 4.99 33.83 9.12
C VAL A 337 5.54 32.58 9.80
N ALA A 338 5.02 31.40 9.47
CA ALA A 338 5.54 30.15 10.03
C ALA A 338 6.89 29.73 9.40
N GLY A 339 7.17 30.15 8.17
CA GLY A 339 8.35 29.77 7.40
C GLY A 339 8.51 28.25 7.32
N GLU A 340 9.69 27.76 7.71
CA GLU A 340 10.00 26.32 7.78
C GLU A 340 9.07 25.52 8.71
N ARG A 341 8.23 26.19 9.52
CA ARG A 341 7.20 25.56 10.36
C ARG A 341 5.79 25.60 9.73
N CYS A 342 5.64 25.99 8.47
CA CYS A 342 4.40 25.84 7.72
C CYS A 342 4.10 24.34 7.55
N TRP A 343 3.19 23.83 8.38
CA TRP A 343 2.87 22.41 8.47
C TRP A 343 1.83 21.98 7.40
N ARG A 344 1.86 20.69 7.04
CA ARG A 344 1.10 20.07 5.93
C ARG A 344 -0.35 20.53 5.80
N LYS A 345 -1.11 20.52 6.90
CA LYS A 345 -2.53 20.86 6.89
C LYS A 345 -2.76 22.34 6.57
N LEU A 346 -1.90 23.23 7.08
CA LEU A 346 -2.03 24.66 6.80
C LEU A 346 -1.73 24.95 5.32
N ALA A 347 -0.67 24.33 4.77
CA ALA A 347 -0.33 24.42 3.35
C ALA A 347 -1.47 23.88 2.47
N GLY A 348 -2.01 22.70 2.78
CA GLY A 348 -3.12 22.09 2.01
C GLY A 348 -4.39 22.95 2.00
N LEU A 349 -4.65 23.70 3.08
CA LEU A 349 -5.79 24.60 3.17
C LEU A 349 -5.66 25.88 2.32
N THR A 350 -4.56 26.07 1.61
CA THR A 350 -4.34 27.16 0.63
C THR A 350 -4.71 26.76 -0.80
N GLY A 351 -5.21 25.55 -1.01
CA GLY A 351 -5.51 25.03 -2.36
C GLY A 351 -4.24 24.79 -3.18
N GLY A 352 -3.13 24.41 -2.54
CA GLY A 352 -1.86 24.12 -3.19
C GLY A 352 -0.98 25.35 -3.50
N ARG A 353 -1.37 26.55 -3.06
CA ARG A 353 -0.61 27.78 -3.31
C ARG A 353 0.67 27.89 -2.49
N CYS A 354 0.69 27.36 -1.27
CA CYS A 354 1.85 27.33 -0.38
C CYS A 354 2.40 25.91 -0.19
N VAL A 355 3.71 25.81 0.06
CA VAL A 355 4.44 24.56 0.27
C VAL A 355 4.82 24.40 1.74
N GLN A 356 4.70 23.19 2.27
CA GLN A 356 5.08 22.92 3.66
C GLN A 356 6.60 22.99 3.86
N ASN A 357 7.05 23.36 5.06
CA ASN A 357 8.45 23.42 5.47
C ASN A 357 9.36 24.34 4.63
N TYR A 358 8.79 25.25 3.85
CA TYR A 358 9.55 26.24 3.08
C TYR A 358 9.64 27.55 3.86
N ALA A 359 10.86 28.11 3.97
CA ALA A 359 11.07 29.48 4.43
C ALA A 359 10.25 30.46 3.59
N ALA A 360 9.91 31.63 4.14
CA ALA A 360 8.99 32.58 3.51
C ALA A 360 9.46 33.01 2.12
N GLU A 361 10.75 33.24 1.96
CA GLU A 361 11.44 33.63 0.72
C GLU A 361 11.52 32.51 -0.33
N MET A 362 11.33 31.26 0.08
CA MET A 362 11.32 30.09 -0.82
C MET A 362 9.90 29.71 -1.26
N GLN A 363 8.86 30.30 -0.66
CA GLN A 363 7.48 29.98 -1.00
C GLN A 363 7.16 30.37 -2.45
N PRO A 364 6.28 29.64 -3.15
CA PRO A 364 5.86 30.01 -4.49
C PRO A 364 5.24 31.41 -4.54
N GLU A 365 5.42 32.11 -5.66
CA GLU A 365 4.85 33.46 -5.87
C GLU A 365 3.34 33.50 -5.60
N ALA A 366 2.61 32.46 -6.01
CA ALA A 366 1.17 32.31 -5.75
C ALA A 366 0.79 32.29 -4.25
N CYS A 367 1.69 31.84 -3.36
CA CYS A 367 1.52 31.93 -1.91
C CYS A 367 1.64 33.38 -1.44
N GLY A 368 2.65 34.10 -1.95
CA GLY A 368 2.87 35.52 -1.72
C GLY A 368 1.66 36.35 -2.17
N GLU A 369 1.27 36.24 -3.43
CA GLU A 369 0.14 36.98 -4.02
C GLU A 369 -1.16 36.79 -3.22
N ALA A 370 -1.49 35.55 -2.86
CA ALA A 370 -2.67 35.26 -2.06
C ALA A 370 -2.62 35.95 -0.69
N CYS A 371 -1.45 35.98 -0.05
CA CYS A 371 -1.26 36.73 1.19
C CYS A 371 -1.38 38.25 1.00
N CYS A 372 -0.74 38.79 -0.03
CA CYS A 372 -0.72 40.23 -0.28
C CYS A 372 -2.10 40.77 -0.63
N LEU A 373 -2.91 40.02 -1.39
CA LEU A 373 -4.32 40.33 -1.64
C LEU A 373 -5.12 40.38 -0.33
N TYR A 374 -4.92 39.42 0.57
CA TYR A 374 -5.55 39.43 1.90
C TYR A 374 -5.15 40.66 2.74
N CYS A 375 -3.91 41.11 2.64
CA CYS A 375 -3.41 42.29 3.34
C CYS A 375 -3.94 43.60 2.75
N ALA A 376 -4.01 43.70 1.42
CA ALA A 376 -4.52 44.87 0.71
C ALA A 376 -5.99 45.18 1.04
N GLU A 377 -6.82 44.15 1.24
CA GLU A 377 -8.25 44.28 1.53
C GLU A 377 -8.54 44.86 2.94
N GLY A 378 -7.53 44.97 3.82
CA GLY A 378 -7.62 45.79 5.03
C GLY A 378 -8.66 45.35 6.09
N ARG A 379 -9.15 44.09 6.05
CA ARG A 379 -10.18 43.60 6.98
C ARG A 379 -9.75 43.69 8.46
N LYS A 380 -10.69 43.99 9.35
CA LYS A 380 -10.45 44.01 10.82
C LYS A 380 -9.88 42.66 11.27
N GLY A 381 -8.61 42.67 11.68
CA GLY A 381 -7.87 41.49 12.13
C GLY A 381 -6.75 41.00 11.20
N SER A 382 -6.57 41.58 10.01
CA SER A 382 -5.40 41.28 9.14
C SER A 382 -4.13 42.01 9.59
N ARG A 383 -4.27 43.19 10.21
CA ARG A 383 -3.15 44.09 10.56
C ARG A 383 -2.00 43.42 11.33
N TRP A 384 -2.29 42.56 12.31
CA TRP A 384 -1.23 41.93 13.11
C TRP A 384 -0.39 40.92 12.31
N LEU A 385 -1.01 40.30 11.30
CA LEU A 385 -0.41 39.26 10.48
C LEU A 385 0.32 39.89 9.29
N CYS A 386 -0.25 40.94 8.72
CA CYS A 386 0.35 41.73 7.63
C CYS A 386 1.49 42.64 8.08
N ALA A 387 1.59 42.96 9.38
CA ALA A 387 2.70 43.73 9.96
C ALA A 387 3.92 42.86 10.35
N LYS A 388 3.88 41.56 10.04
CA LYS A 388 5.01 40.66 10.28
C LYS A 388 6.10 40.89 9.22
N GLU A 389 7.36 40.88 9.64
CA GLU A 389 8.52 41.17 8.79
C GLU A 389 8.57 40.24 7.57
N GLU A 390 8.26 38.96 7.78
CA GLU A 390 8.22 37.94 6.75
C GLU A 390 7.16 38.25 5.67
N VAL A 391 6.01 38.79 6.09
CA VAL A 391 4.94 39.19 5.16
C VAL A 391 5.26 40.52 4.48
N GLY A 392 5.86 41.47 5.21
CA GLY A 392 6.30 42.75 4.65
C GLY A 392 7.36 42.59 3.57
N ALA A 393 8.33 41.70 3.78
CA ALA A 393 9.38 41.39 2.81
C ALA A 393 8.82 40.83 1.49
N VAL A 394 7.79 39.97 1.56
CA VAL A 394 7.14 39.37 0.39
C VAL A 394 6.20 40.35 -0.30
N CYS A 395 5.38 41.07 0.47
CA CYS A 395 4.33 41.93 -0.10
C CYS A 395 4.78 43.35 -0.44
N ARG A 396 6.00 43.73 -0.07
CA ARG A 396 6.55 45.10 -0.26
C ARG A 396 5.59 46.19 0.25
N ILE A 397 4.94 45.93 1.40
CA ILE A 397 3.96 46.82 2.06
C ILE A 397 4.66 47.74 3.06
#